data_AF-A0A850DLZ6-F1
#
_entry.id   AF-A0A850DLZ6-F1
#
_cell.length_a   1.000
_cell.length_b   1.000
_cell.length_c   1.000
_cell.angle_alpha   90.00
_cell.angle_beta   90.00
_cell.angle_gamma   90.00
#
_symmetry.space_group_name_H-M   'P 1'
#
loop_
_entity.id
_entity.type
_entity.pdbx_description
1 polymer ?
#
loop_
_entity_poly.entity_id
_entity_poly.type
_entity_poly.pdbx_seq_one_letter_code
_entity_poly.pdbx_strand_id
1 'polypeptide(L)' 'MSQKHHHHTTALPGEINPNVPHEARVYDYWLGGKDNYEADRALGDEIARLIPSIRLMARANRAFLARAVR' A
#
# COMPACT_ATOMS: atom_id res chain seq x y z
N MET A 1 22.11 4.51 26.26
CA MET A 1 21.16 4.37 25.14
C MET A 1 21.38 3.01 24.47
N SER A 2 20.47 2.05 24.65
CA SER A 2 20.55 0.75 23.95
C SER A 2 19.68 0.84 22.71
N GLN A 3 20.34 0.90 21.55
CA GLN A 3 19.71 0.89 20.24
C GLN A 3 19.16 -0.52 20.02
N LYS A 4 17.83 -0.68 20.11
CA LYS A 4 17.15 -1.95 19.84
C LYS A 4 17.39 -2.29 18.36
N HIS A 5 18.10 -3.37 18.10
CA HIS A 5 18.24 -3.92 16.76
C HIS A 5 16.85 -4.35 16.26
N HIS A 6 16.29 -3.60 15.31
CA HIS A 6 15.10 -4.01 14.59
C HIS A 6 15.50 -5.14 13.64
N HIS A 7 15.06 -6.37 13.93
CA HIS A 7 15.17 -7.47 12.98
C HIS A 7 14.24 -7.18 11.80
N HIS A 8 14.78 -6.61 10.71
CA HIS A 8 14.11 -6.63 9.42
C HIS A 8 14.31 -8.03 8.85
N THR A 9 13.27 -8.87 8.91
CA THR A 9 13.24 -10.12 8.13
C THR A 9 13.16 -9.73 6.67
N THR A 10 14.32 -9.52 6.05
CA THR A 10 14.44 -9.33 4.61
C THR A 10 14.00 -10.63 3.94
N ALA A 11 12.88 -10.60 3.23
CA ALA A 11 12.47 -11.71 2.38
C ALA A 11 13.54 -11.99 1.32
N LEU A 12 13.70 -13.26 0.93
CA LEU A 12 14.60 -13.59 -0.16
C LEU A 12 14.14 -12.92 -1.47
N PRO A 13 15.04 -12.63 -2.42
CA PRO A 13 14.65 -12.04 -3.70
C PRO A 13 13.53 -12.86 -4.37
N GLY A 14 12.37 -12.23 -4.57
CA GLY A 14 11.18 -12.86 -5.17
C GLY A 14 10.14 -13.40 -4.17
N GLU A 15 10.47 -13.47 -2.88
CA GLU A 15 9.52 -13.86 -1.85
C GLU A 15 8.74 -12.64 -1.33
N ILE A 16 7.42 -12.76 -1.24
CA ILE A 16 6.56 -11.71 -0.70
C ILE A 16 6.42 -11.92 0.81
N ASN A 17 6.87 -10.94 1.60
CA ASN A 17 6.54 -10.86 3.02
C ASN A 17 5.18 -10.16 3.21
N PRO A 18 4.11 -10.87 3.62
CA PRO A 18 2.77 -10.29 3.76
C PRO A 18 2.62 -9.41 5.02
N ASN A 19 3.59 -9.44 5.93
CA ASN A 19 3.57 -8.67 7.18
C ASN A 19 4.22 -7.29 7.06
N VAL A 20 4.85 -7.00 5.91
CA VAL A 20 5.44 -5.69 5.60
C VAL A 20 4.61 -5.06 4.48
N PRO A 21 4.03 -3.87 4.70
CA PRO A 21 3.20 -3.24 3.68
C PRO A 21 4.03 -2.81 2.46
N HIS A 22 3.40 -2.81 1.28
CA HIS A 22 4.01 -2.36 0.02
C HIS A 22 3.08 -1.37 -0.70
N GLU A 23 3.61 -0.24 -1.19
CA GLU A 23 2.80 0.84 -1.76
C GLU A 23 1.87 0.41 -2.90
N ALA A 24 2.28 -0.53 -3.76
CA ALA A 24 1.46 -1.01 -4.86
C ALA A 24 0.21 -1.76 -4.36
N ARG A 25 0.34 -2.53 -3.28
CA ARG A 25 -0.76 -3.29 -2.66
C ARG A 25 -1.67 -2.40 -1.82
N VAL A 26 -1.12 -1.37 -1.19
CA VAL A 26 -1.93 -0.32 -0.55
C VAL A 26 -2.77 0.42 -1.60
N TYR A 27 -2.17 0.74 -2.75
CA TYR A 27 -2.87 1.37 -3.85
C TYR A 27 -3.97 0.47 -4.44
N ASP A 28 -3.71 -0.83 -4.59
CA ASP A 28 -4.72 -1.84 -4.95
C ASP A 28 -5.90 -1.84 -3.98
N TYR A 29 -5.63 -1.86 -2.66
CA TYR A 29 -6.66 -1.79 -1.63
C TYR A 29 -7.53 -0.53 -1.75
N TRP A 30 -6.95 0.66 -1.96
CA TRP A 30 -7.73 1.89 -2.13
C TRP A 30 -8.63 1.90 -3.38
N LEU A 31 -8.29 1.10 -4.39
CA LEU A 31 -9.11 0.90 -5.59
C LEU A 31 -10.18 -0.19 -5.41
N GLY A 32 -10.20 -0.89 -4.28
CA GLY A 32 -11.09 -2.02 -4.03
C GLY A 32 -10.61 -3.33 -4.65
N GLY A 33 -9.31 -3.45 -4.96
CA GLY A 33 -8.70 -4.70 -5.39
C GLY A 33 -8.53 -5.71 -4.27
N LYS A 34 -8.04 -6.90 -4.63
CA LYS A 34 -7.89 -8.06 -3.74
C LYS A 34 -6.45 -8.51 -3.54
N ASP A 35 -5.51 -7.90 -4.24
CA ASP A 35 -4.09 -8.28 -4.25
C ASP A 35 -3.35 -7.51 -3.14
N ASN A 36 -3.87 -7.63 -1.93
CA ASN A 36 -3.38 -6.94 -0.73
C ASN A 36 -3.52 -7.79 0.53
N TYR A 37 -2.55 -7.66 1.42
CA TYR A 37 -2.53 -8.34 2.72
C TYR A 37 -3.01 -7.41 3.83
N GLU A 38 -3.15 -7.96 5.04
CA GLU A 38 -3.61 -7.21 6.21
C GLU A 38 -2.71 -6.01 6.54
N ALA A 39 -1.38 -6.17 6.45
CA ALA A 39 -0.43 -5.08 6.67
C ALA A 39 -0.65 -3.89 5.71
N ASP A 40 -0.98 -4.18 4.44
CA ASP A 40 -1.28 -3.16 3.44
C ASP A 40 -2.58 -2.41 3.77
N ARG A 41 -3.64 -3.15 4.18
CA ARG A 41 -4.93 -2.55 4.55
C ARG A 41 -4.81 -1.67 5.79
N ALA A 42 -4.08 -2.14 6.81
CA ALA A 42 -3.85 -1.39 8.04
C ALA A 42 -3.15 -0.05 7.76
N LEU A 43 -2.08 -0.06 6.96
CA LEU A 43 -1.40 1.16 6.54
C LEU A 43 -2.32 2.04 5.68
N GLY A 44 -3.06 1.45 4.75
CA GLY A 44 -4.01 2.15 3.90
C GLY A 44 -5.11 2.86 4.68
N ASP A 45 -5.59 2.27 5.77
CA ASP A 45 -6.58 2.86 6.67
C ASP A 45 -6.00 3.97 7.55
N GLU A 46 -4.76 3.83 8.02
CA GLU A 46 -4.06 4.90 8.73
C GLU A 46 -3.87 6.13 7.85
N ILE A 47 -3.39 5.95 6.62
CA ILE A 47 -3.24 7.04 5.65
C ILE A 47 -4.61 7.65 5.34
N ALA A 48 -5.66 6.84 5.18
CA ALA A 48 -7.00 7.37 4.90
C ALA A 48 -7.61 8.15 6.08
N ARG A 49 -7.20 7.88 7.32
CA ARG A 49 -7.58 8.70 8.48
C ARG A 49 -6.89 10.06 8.45
N LEU A 50 -5.63 10.12 8.03
CA LEU A 50 -4.86 11.37 7.92
C LEU A 50 -5.21 12.18 6.66
N ILE A 51 -5.53 11.49 5.56
CA ILE A 51 -5.86 12.03 4.25
C ILE A 51 -7.20 11.42 3.79
N PRO A 52 -8.34 11.97 4.24
CA PRO A 52 -9.66 11.41 3.91
C PRO A 52 -9.96 11.29 2.40
N SER A 53 -9.30 12.11 1.57
CA SER A 53 -9.44 12.11 0.11
C SER A 53 -8.62 11.04 -0.63
N ILE A 54 -7.73 10.29 0.05
CA ILE A 54 -6.75 9.43 -0.63
C ILE A 54 -7.39 8.37 -1.53
N ARG A 55 -8.51 7.77 -1.11
CA ARG A 55 -9.26 6.79 -1.91
C ARG A 55 -9.85 7.42 -3.17
N LEU A 56 -10.33 8.66 -3.08
CA LEU A 56 -10.82 9.42 -4.24
C LEU A 56 -9.65 9.75 -5.18
N MET A 57 -8.51 10.17 -4.64
CA MET A 57 -7.30 10.48 -5.41
C MET A 57 -6.79 9.27 -6.19
N ALA A 58 -6.76 8.08 -5.58
CA ALA A 58 -6.36 6.84 -6.26
C ALA A 58 -7.27 6.52 -7.46
N ARG A 59 -8.59 6.64 -7.29
CA ARG A 59 -9.56 6.45 -8.40
C ARG A 59 -9.38 7.50 -9.49
N ALA A 60 -9.18 8.77 -9.12
CA ALA A 60 -8.96 9.85 -10.07
C ALA A 60 -7.67 9.64 -10.90
N ASN A 61 -6.59 9.19 -10.25
CA ASN A 61 -5.34 8.85 -10.92
C ASN A 61 -5.54 7.70 -11.92
N ARG A 62 -6.29 6.64 -11.55
CA ARG A 62 -6.62 5.56 -12.50
C ARG A 62 -7.45 6.04 -13.68
N ALA A 63 -8.46 6.87 -13.43
CA ALA A 63 -9.26 7.45 -14.50
C ALA A 63 -8.44 8.33 -15.43
N PHE A 64 -7.48 9.10 -14.90
CA PHE A 64 -6.55 9.90 -15.70
C PHE A 64 -5.67 9.02 -16.59
N LEU A 65 -5.00 8.02 -16.02
CA LEU A 65 -4.15 7.10 -16.78
C LEU A 65 -4.91 6.47 -17.95
N ALA A 66 -6.15 6.00 -17.72
CA ALA A 66 -7.00 5.42 -18.75
C ALA A 66 -7.32 6.38 -19.91
N ARG A 67 -7.41 7.69 -19.65
CA ARG A 67 -7.62 8.71 -20.70
C ARG A 67 -6.33 9.07 -21.42
N ALA A 68 -5.21 9.09 -20.70
CA ALA A 68 -3.92 9.55 -21.24
C ALA A 68 -3.27 8.56 -22.21
N VAL A 69 -3.57 7.27 -22.08
CA VAL A 69 -2.98 6.20 -22.91
C VAL A 69 -3.87 5.77 -24.08
N ARG A 70 -5.00 6.46 -24.31
CA ARG A 70 -5.94 6.16 -25.39
C ARG A 70 -5.62 6.93 -26.65
#